data_AF-A0A7S2DBA9-F1
#
_entry.id   AF-A0A7S2DBA9-F1
#
_cell.length_a   1.000
_cell.length_b   1.000
_cell.length_c   1.000
_cell.angle_alpha   90.00
_cell.angle_beta   90.00
_cell.angle_gamma   90.00
#
_symmetry.space_group_name_H-M   'P 1'
#
loop_
_entity.id
_entity.type
_entity.pdbx_description
1 polymer ?
#
loop_
_entity_poly.entity_id
_entity_poly.type
_entity_poly.pdbx_seq_one_letter_code
_entity_poly.pdbx_strand_id
1 'polypeptide(L)'
;ESAAAACTVRTSAMHAAFADLEGRVLARSAADRWDDGCCLLACAIAGNRLQIMQLGDCNALLVHRNAEGVMNAQSTEGTELLCTSHRPTTPSEAARLSALGVEGAVSTTGRLAGLAVSRALGDLSIKESRPKAVP
;
A
#
# COMPACT_ATOMS: atom_id res chain seq x y z
N GLU A 1 22.79 -3.23 23.21
CA GLU A 1 21.56 -3.82 22.64
C GLU A 1 21.35 -3.31 21.22
N SER A 2 21.21 -4.21 20.26
CA SER A 2 21.27 -3.91 18.82
C SER A 2 19.96 -3.31 18.30
N ALA A 3 20.06 -2.19 17.58
CA ALA A 3 18.96 -1.49 16.90
C ALA A 3 18.14 -2.35 15.92
N ALA A 4 18.66 -3.52 15.54
CA ALA A 4 17.99 -4.48 14.67
C ALA A 4 16.73 -5.10 15.32
N ALA A 5 16.75 -5.38 16.63
CA ALA A 5 15.62 -5.99 17.33
C ALA A 5 14.39 -5.04 17.44
N ALA A 6 14.63 -3.72 17.48
CA ALA A 6 13.56 -2.73 17.50
C ALA A 6 12.97 -2.43 16.11
N CYS A 7 13.63 -2.84 15.03
CA CYS A 7 13.20 -2.62 13.65
C CYS A 7 12.16 -3.66 13.21
N THR A 8 12.37 -4.93 13.57
CA THR A 8 11.47 -6.03 13.20
C THR A 8 10.13 -6.03 13.97
N VAL A 9 10.11 -5.50 15.19
CA VAL A 9 8.93 -5.53 16.08
C VAL A 9 7.89 -4.44 15.76
N ARG A 10 8.23 -3.41 14.95
CA ARG A 10 7.32 -2.27 14.66
C ARG A 10 6.61 -2.34 13.31
N THR A 11 7.13 -3.11 12.36
CA THR A 11 6.43 -3.37 11.09
C THR A 11 5.18 -4.22 11.30
N SER A 12 5.21 -5.14 12.26
CA SER A 12 4.06 -6.01 12.59
C SER A 12 2.83 -5.24 13.06
N ALA A 13 2.99 -4.14 13.80
CA ALA A 13 1.86 -3.38 14.33
C ALA A 13 1.06 -2.65 13.22
N MET A 14 1.74 -2.02 12.26
CA MET A 14 1.05 -1.43 11.10
C MET A 14 0.40 -2.48 10.23
N HIS A 15 1.09 -3.60 9.98
CA HIS A 15 0.53 -4.71 9.22
C HIS A 15 -0.74 -5.27 9.89
N ALA A 16 -0.70 -5.48 11.21
CA ALA A 16 -1.85 -5.94 11.98
C ALA A 16 -2.99 -4.92 11.95
N ALA A 17 -2.70 -3.62 12.04
CA ALA A 17 -3.71 -2.56 11.95
C ALA A 17 -4.38 -2.53 10.57
N PHE A 18 -3.62 -2.73 9.49
CA PHE A 18 -4.17 -2.82 8.13
C PHE A 18 -5.05 -4.06 7.96
N ALA A 19 -4.60 -5.22 8.46
CA ALA A 19 -5.39 -6.45 8.40
C ALA A 19 -6.68 -6.36 9.23
N ASP A 20 -6.62 -5.74 10.41
CA ASP A 20 -7.81 -5.46 11.22
C ASP A 20 -8.77 -4.50 10.52
N LEU A 21 -8.25 -3.41 9.97
CA LEU A 21 -9.06 -2.43 9.24
C LEU A 21 -9.73 -3.06 8.02
N GLU A 22 -9.01 -3.88 7.26
CA GLU A 22 -9.54 -4.65 6.14
C GLU A 22 -10.70 -5.55 6.58
N GLY A 23 -10.51 -6.34 7.65
CA GLY A 23 -11.58 -7.19 8.18
C GLY A 23 -12.83 -6.41 8.56
N ARG A 24 -12.66 -5.23 9.18
CA ARG A 24 -13.79 -4.33 9.53
C ARG A 24 -14.44 -3.73 8.29
N VAL A 25 -13.66 -3.34 7.29
CA VAL A 25 -14.14 -2.80 6.02
C VAL A 25 -14.97 -3.85 5.28
N LEU A 26 -14.49 -5.07 5.12
CA LEU A 26 -15.22 -6.16 4.46
C LEU A 26 -16.52 -6.51 5.21
N ALA A 27 -16.46 -6.62 6.53
CA ALA A 27 -17.65 -6.89 7.34
C ALA A 27 -18.71 -5.79 7.18
N ARG A 28 -18.28 -4.52 7.12
CA ARG A 28 -19.18 -3.38 6.92
C ARG A 28 -19.72 -3.31 5.50
N SER A 29 -18.88 -3.54 4.50
CA SER A 29 -19.25 -3.63 3.08
C SER A 29 -20.33 -4.68 2.85
N ALA A 30 -20.18 -5.87 3.43
CA ALA A 30 -21.19 -6.92 3.37
C ALA A 30 -22.50 -6.51 4.05
N ALA A 31 -22.43 -5.90 5.24
CA ALA A 31 -23.62 -5.49 6.00
C ALA A 31 -24.41 -4.36 5.30
N ASP A 32 -23.69 -3.38 4.74
CA ASP A 32 -24.28 -2.19 4.12
C ASP A 32 -24.53 -2.35 2.61
N ARG A 33 -24.04 -3.43 1.99
CA ARG A 33 -24.19 -3.78 0.56
C ARG A 33 -23.54 -2.77 -0.39
N TRP A 34 -22.29 -2.42 -0.13
CA TRP A 34 -21.43 -1.67 -1.06
C TRP A 34 -20.18 -2.48 -1.39
N ASP A 35 -19.56 -2.21 -2.54
CA ASP A 35 -18.42 -2.97 -3.07
C ASP A 35 -17.21 -2.08 -3.44
N ASP A 36 -17.21 -0.86 -2.94
CA ASP A 36 -16.11 0.08 -3.14
C ASP A 36 -14.80 -0.44 -2.54
N GLY A 37 -13.70 -0.03 -3.16
CA GLY A 37 -12.35 -0.21 -2.64
C GLY A 37 -11.65 1.13 -2.46
N CYS A 38 -10.58 1.15 -1.67
CA CYS A 38 -9.73 2.33 -1.55
C CYS A 38 -8.25 1.97 -1.47
N CYS A 39 -7.43 2.86 -2.02
CA CYS A 39 -6.00 2.87 -1.75
C CYS A 39 -5.76 3.44 -0.35
N LEU A 40 -4.74 2.95 0.34
CA LEU A 40 -4.41 3.39 1.69
C LEU A 40 -2.92 3.73 1.78
N LEU A 41 -2.61 4.86 2.37
CA LEU A 41 -1.27 5.26 2.75
C LEU A 41 -1.30 5.71 4.20
N ALA A 42 -0.52 5.04 5.05
CA ALA A 42 -0.37 5.40 6.45
C ALA A 42 1.09 5.75 6.74
N CYS A 43 1.26 6.76 7.59
CA CYS A 43 2.55 7.24 8.05
C CYS A 43 2.53 7.30 9.57
N ALA A 44 3.57 6.80 10.22
CA ALA A 44 3.81 7.03 11.64
C ALA A 44 5.21 7.58 11.86
N ILE A 45 5.28 8.60 12.71
CA ILE A 45 6.52 9.22 13.13
C ILE A 45 6.70 8.95 14.61
N ALA A 46 7.81 8.31 14.96
CA ALA A 46 8.17 8.01 16.34
C ALA A 46 9.62 8.48 16.59
N GLY A 47 9.76 9.65 17.21
CA GLY A 47 11.05 10.32 17.35
C GLY A 47 11.63 10.68 15.98
N ASN A 48 12.82 10.15 15.67
CA ASN A 48 13.50 10.36 14.39
C ASN A 48 13.23 9.25 13.35
N ARG A 49 12.21 8.42 13.55
CA ARG A 49 11.86 7.33 12.64
C ARG A 49 10.54 7.61 11.96
N LEU A 50 10.57 7.51 10.63
CA LEU A 50 9.40 7.52 9.76
C LEU A 50 9.13 6.08 9.32
N GLN A 51 7.91 5.60 9.52
CA GLN A 51 7.43 4.33 8.98
C GLN A 51 6.26 4.62 8.06
N ILE A 52 6.29 4.02 6.87
CA ILE A 52 5.23 4.16 5.87
C ILE A 52 4.73 2.78 5.50
N MET A 53 3.41 2.65 5.38
CA MET A 53 2.74 1.48 4.84
C MET A 53 1.73 1.92 3.80
N GLN A 54 1.69 1.22 2.67
CA GLN A 54 0.91 1.57 1.50
C GLN A 54 0.19 0.34 0.94
N LEU A 55 -1.06 0.53 0.50
CA LEU A 55 -1.82 -0.36 -0.38
C LEU A 55 -2.32 0.48 -1.56
N GLY A 56 -2.19 -0.05 -2.77
CA GLY A 56 -2.60 0.64 -4.00
C GLY A 56 -1.52 1.57 -4.57
N ASP A 57 -1.93 2.67 -5.17
CA ASP A 57 -1.08 3.57 -5.96
C ASP A 57 -0.90 4.98 -5.35
N CYS A 58 -1.27 5.16 -4.08
CA CYS A 58 -0.89 6.35 -3.32
C CYS A 58 0.64 6.49 -3.26
N ASN A 59 1.14 7.74 -3.31
CA ASN A 59 2.58 8.02 -3.22
C ASN A 59 2.87 8.92 -2.02
N ALA A 60 4.07 8.76 -1.44
CA ALA A 60 4.59 9.61 -0.38
C ALA A 60 5.92 10.22 -0.82
N LEU A 61 6.07 11.53 -0.62
CA LEU A 61 7.29 12.27 -0.93
C LEU A 61 7.91 12.79 0.37
N LEU A 62 9.17 12.48 0.61
CA LEU A 62 9.99 13.15 1.62
C LEU A 62 10.56 14.42 1.01
N VAL A 63 10.39 15.54 1.70
CA VAL A 63 11.02 16.82 1.32
C VAL A 63 12.01 17.18 2.40
N HIS A 64 13.30 17.22 2.05
CA HIS A 64 14.35 17.65 2.95
C HIS A 64 14.38 19.18 3.06
N ARG A 65 14.68 19.66 4.27
CA ARG A 65 15.01 21.08 4.49
C ARG A 65 16.49 21.28 4.18
N ASN A 66 16.86 22.48 3.73
CA ASN A 66 18.27 22.84 3.61
C ASN A 66 18.93 23.03 5.00
N ALA A 67 20.24 23.32 5.02
CA ALA A 67 21.01 23.49 6.25
C ALA A 67 20.47 24.61 7.16
N GLU A 68 19.79 25.61 6.58
CA GLU A 68 19.16 26.74 7.28
C GLU A 68 17.74 26.40 7.78
N GLY A 69 17.26 25.17 7.59
CA GLY A 69 15.95 24.72 8.04
C GLY A 69 14.78 25.24 7.19
N VAL A 70 15.06 25.79 6.01
CA VAL A 70 14.08 26.31 5.06
C VAL A 70 13.72 25.23 4.03
N MET A 71 12.43 25.09 3.74
CA MET A 71 11.96 24.27 2.62
C MET A 71 12.32 25.00 1.33
N ASN A 72 13.11 24.39 0.45
CA ASN A 72 13.50 24.99 -0.82
C ASN A 72 12.30 24.99 -1.79
N ALA A 73 11.40 25.96 -1.70
CA ALA A 73 10.21 26.04 -2.56
C ALA A 73 10.51 26.04 -4.08
N GLN A 74 11.76 26.27 -4.48
CA GLN A 74 12.21 26.32 -5.88
C GLN A 74 13.07 25.12 -6.33
N SER A 75 13.31 24.12 -5.47
CA SER A 75 14.23 23.02 -5.80
C SER A 75 13.67 21.67 -5.36
N THR A 76 13.74 20.68 -6.25
CA THR A 76 13.46 19.27 -5.94
C THR A 76 14.69 18.53 -5.41
N GLU A 77 15.84 19.21 -5.28
CA GLU A 77 17.05 18.63 -4.69
C GLU A 77 16.77 18.24 -3.24
N GLY A 78 17.02 16.97 -2.92
CA GLY A 78 16.65 16.40 -1.64
C GLY A 78 15.16 16.08 -1.52
N THR A 79 14.51 15.61 -2.59
CA THR A 79 13.20 14.95 -2.49
C THR A 79 13.33 13.45 -2.74
N GLU A 80 12.64 12.64 -1.95
CA GLU A 80 12.69 11.18 -2.06
C GLU A 80 11.28 10.60 -2.16
N LEU A 81 11.02 9.81 -3.20
CA LEU A 81 9.78 9.03 -3.31
C LEU A 81 9.89 7.80 -2.42
N LEU A 82 9.03 7.71 -1.41
CA LEU A 82 9.11 6.67 -0.37
C LEU A 82 8.24 5.44 -0.68
N CYS A 83 7.58 5.41 -1.84
CA CYS A 83 6.51 4.48 -2.17
C CYS A 83 6.64 3.99 -3.59
N THR A 84 6.43 2.69 -3.80
CA THR A 84 6.34 2.08 -5.13
C THR A 84 4.87 1.79 -5.38
N SER A 85 4.31 2.33 -6.47
CA SER A 85 2.91 2.09 -6.82
C SER A 85 2.63 0.60 -7.06
N HIS A 86 1.58 0.06 -6.43
CA HIS A 86 1.12 -1.30 -6.63
C HIS A 86 0.23 -1.40 -7.88
N ARG A 87 0.85 -1.26 -9.06
CA ARG A 87 0.19 -1.55 -10.35
C ARG A 87 0.28 -3.05 -10.64
N PRO A 88 -0.75 -3.69 -11.22
CA PRO A 88 -0.67 -5.09 -11.64
C PRO A 88 0.48 -5.39 -12.61
N THR A 89 0.91 -4.38 -13.38
CA THR A 89 2.00 -4.46 -14.35
C THR A 89 3.38 -4.15 -13.76
N THR A 90 3.47 -3.64 -12.52
CA THR A 90 4.77 -3.45 -11.86
C THR A 90 5.44 -4.82 -11.72
N PRO A 91 6.71 -5.01 -12.10
CA PRO A 91 7.35 -6.33 -12.14
C PRO A 91 7.24 -7.13 -10.83
N SER A 92 7.36 -6.47 -9.67
CA SER A 92 7.20 -7.12 -8.36
C SER A 92 5.77 -7.60 -8.10
N GLU A 93 4.77 -6.82 -8.51
CA GLU A 93 3.36 -7.19 -8.39
C GLU A 93 2.96 -8.25 -9.41
N ALA A 94 3.44 -8.15 -10.65
CA ALA A 94 3.23 -9.18 -11.67
C ALA A 94 3.79 -10.53 -11.22
N ALA A 95 5.01 -10.55 -10.68
CA ALA A 95 5.61 -11.75 -10.11
C ALA A 95 4.80 -12.29 -8.91
N ARG A 96 4.31 -11.41 -8.03
CA ARG A 96 3.43 -11.79 -6.91
C ARG A 96 2.12 -12.41 -7.40
N LEU A 97 1.45 -11.78 -8.36
CA LEU A 97 0.18 -12.25 -8.92
C LEU A 97 0.35 -13.59 -9.66
N SER A 98 1.47 -13.76 -10.36
CA SER A 98 1.87 -15.03 -11.00
C SER A 98 2.07 -16.14 -9.96
N ALA A 99 2.83 -15.87 -8.90
CA ALA A 99 3.05 -16.82 -7.81
C ALA A 99 1.75 -17.24 -7.09
N LEU A 100 0.71 -16.41 -7.16
CA LEU A 100 -0.61 -16.68 -6.60
C LEU A 100 -1.57 -17.34 -7.61
N GLY A 101 -1.15 -17.55 -8.86
CA GLY A 101 -1.95 -18.16 -9.92
C GLY A 101 -3.09 -17.27 -10.44
N VAL A 102 -2.98 -15.94 -10.25
CA VAL A 102 -4.03 -14.97 -10.62
C VAL A 102 -3.61 -14.02 -11.74
N GLU A 103 -2.46 -14.28 -12.39
CA GLU A 103 -1.98 -13.51 -13.56
C GLU A 103 -3.00 -13.41 -14.70
N GLY A 104 -3.80 -14.46 -14.92
CA GLY A 104 -4.88 -14.47 -15.92
C GLY A 104 -6.05 -13.53 -15.60
N ALA A 105 -6.09 -12.95 -14.39
CA ALA A 105 -7.07 -11.92 -14.02
C ALA A 105 -6.60 -10.50 -14.38
N VAL A 106 -5.35 -10.34 -14.83
CA VAL A 106 -4.85 -9.08 -15.37
C VAL A 106 -5.24 -9.00 -16.85
N SER A 107 -6.04 -7.99 -17.19
CA SER A 107 -6.47 -7.74 -18.57
C SER A 107 -5.30 -7.35 -19.46
N THR A 108 -5.53 -7.37 -20.78
CA THR A 108 -4.60 -6.82 -21.78
C THR A 108 -4.31 -5.34 -21.59
N THR A 109 -5.18 -4.60 -20.90
CA THR A 109 -4.99 -3.20 -20.51
C THR A 109 -4.25 -3.03 -19.18
N GLY A 110 -3.75 -4.11 -18.58
CA GLY A 110 -2.97 -4.09 -17.35
C GLY A 110 -3.79 -3.93 -16.08
N ARG A 111 -5.09 -4.26 -16.09
CA ARG A 111 -6.01 -4.10 -14.95
C ARG A 111 -6.34 -5.43 -14.31
N LEU A 112 -6.24 -5.52 -12.98
CA LEU A 112 -6.59 -6.72 -12.22
C LEU A 112 -8.08 -6.70 -11.91
N ALA A 113 -8.87 -7.60 -12.53
CA ALA A 113 -10.33 -7.63 -12.37
C ALA A 113 -11.00 -6.25 -12.60
N GLY A 114 -10.47 -5.44 -13.53
CA GLY A 114 -10.95 -4.08 -13.83
C GLY A 114 -10.25 -2.97 -13.03
N LEU A 115 -9.54 -3.29 -11.95
CA LEU A 115 -8.82 -2.32 -11.12
C LEU A 115 -7.47 -1.93 -11.72
N ALA A 116 -7.11 -0.66 -11.57
CA ALA A 116 -5.79 -0.15 -11.96
C ALA A 116 -4.70 -0.43 -10.90
N VAL A 117 -5.08 -1.03 -9.78
CA VAL A 117 -4.21 -1.37 -8.64
C VAL A 117 -4.28 -2.87 -8.37
N SER A 118 -3.20 -3.43 -7.83
CA SER A 118 -3.10 -4.84 -7.46
C SER A 118 -3.29 -5.10 -5.96
N ARG A 119 -3.44 -4.03 -5.17
CA ARG A 119 -3.65 -4.05 -3.72
C ARG A 119 -4.59 -2.90 -3.35
N ALA A 120 -5.52 -3.14 -2.44
CA ALA A 120 -6.52 -2.16 -2.02
C ALA A 120 -7.27 -2.68 -0.79
N LEU A 121 -7.81 -1.79 0.03
CA LEU A 121 -8.82 -2.15 1.02
C LEU A 121 -10.19 -2.29 0.36
N GLY A 122 -11.07 -3.13 0.91
CA GLY A 122 -12.42 -3.31 0.35
C GLY A 122 -12.41 -4.17 -0.91
N ASP A 123 -13.10 -3.76 -1.97
CA ASP A 123 -13.25 -4.57 -3.20
C ASP A 123 -13.75 -6.00 -2.89
N LEU A 124 -14.82 -6.08 -2.09
CA LEU A 124 -15.31 -7.32 -1.49
C LEU A 124 -15.56 -8.40 -2.54
N SER A 125 -16.23 -8.07 -3.65
CA SER A 125 -16.56 -9.02 -4.73
C SER A 125 -15.31 -9.64 -5.36
N ILE A 126 -14.21 -8.87 -5.46
CA ILE A 126 -12.94 -9.34 -5.97
C ILE A 126 -12.26 -10.24 -4.94
N LYS A 127 -12.32 -9.91 -3.65
CA LYS A 127 -11.75 -10.74 -2.58
C LYS A 127 -12.55 -12.02 -2.33
N GLU A 128 -13.86 -12.02 -2.50
CA GLU A 128 -14.66 -13.24 -2.42
C GLU A 128 -14.39 -14.19 -3.59
N SER A 129 -14.32 -13.64 -4.81
CA SER A 129 -14.01 -14.44 -6.00
C SER A 129 -12.54 -14.85 -6.09
N ARG A 130 -11.64 -14.03 -5.54
CA ARG A 130 -10.17 -14.16 -5.64
C ARG A 130 -9.46 -13.66 -4.36
N PRO A 131 -9.56 -14.39 -3.23
CA PRO A 131 -9.08 -13.93 -1.91
C PRO A 131 -7.60 -13.55 -1.82
N LYS A 132 -6.79 -14.01 -2.78
CA LYS A 132 -5.34 -13.80 -2.82
C LYS A 132 -4.92 -12.67 -3.76
N ALA A 133 -5.81 -12.21 -4.65
CA ALA A 133 -5.42 -11.31 -5.75
C ALA A 133 -5.17 -9.87 -5.26
N VAL A 134 -6.07 -9.36 -4.43
CA VAL A 134 -6.04 -8.01 -3.87
C VAL A 134 -5.93 -8.13 -2.34
N PRO A 135 -4.74 -7.94 -1.77
CA PRO A 135 -4.55 -7.83 -0.32
C PRO A 135 -4.72 -6.39 0.18
#